data_AF-A0A293MTN4-F1
#
_entry.id   AF-A0A293MTN4-F1
#
_cell.length_a   1.000
_cell.length_b   1.000
_cell.length_c   1.000
_cell.angle_alpha   90.00
_cell.angle_beta   90.00
_cell.angle_gamma   90.00
#
_symmetry.space_group_name_H-M   'P 1'
#
loop_
_entity.id
_entity.type
_entity.pdbx_description
1 polymer ?
#
loop_
_entity_poly.entity_id
_entity_poly.type
_entity_poly.pdbx_seq_one_letter_code
_entity_poly.pdbx_strand_id
1 'polypeptide(L)'
;MTQKLNQVLINNGFVPEWVMLEKEISEEKQQVRKTLLAERVKFGPLPLDLDERQRWDRVIEQLRKPVSSINRKIDKYNMVVPLSSKQQVHFQLAQVSEKVLNTPVEKKGKSKGFTQKAATDCEKGLLALLLEK
;
A
#
# COMPACT_ATOMS: atom_id res chain seq x y z
N MET A 1 5.25 0.78 27.91
CA MET A 1 4.31 -0.22 28.49
C MET A 1 3.65 -1.11 27.44
N THR A 2 3.29 -0.61 26.25
CA THR A 2 2.58 -1.33 25.18
C THR A 2 3.34 -2.51 24.56
N GLN A 3 4.68 -2.46 24.56
CA GLN A 3 5.53 -3.50 23.99
C GLN A 3 5.34 -4.87 24.65
N LYS A 4 5.26 -4.93 25.98
CA LYS A 4 5.09 -6.19 26.73
C LYS A 4 3.75 -6.86 26.47
N LEU A 5 2.66 -6.08 26.36
CA LEU A 5 1.33 -6.62 26.10
C LEU A 5 1.23 -7.24 24.70
N ASN A 6 1.74 -6.54 23.68
CA ASN A 6 1.77 -7.06 22.32
C ASN A 6 2.65 -8.31 22.20
N GLN A 7 3.75 -8.36 22.96
CA GLN A 7 4.65 -9.52 23.00
C GLN A 7 3.99 -10.73 23.67
N VAL A 8 3.18 -10.54 24.72
CA VAL A 8 2.38 -11.63 25.32
C VAL A 8 1.28 -12.12 24.36
N LEU A 9 0.63 -11.22 23.62
CA LEU A 9 -0.40 -11.60 22.65
C LEU A 9 0.16 -12.47 21.51
N ILE A 10 1.32 -12.09 20.97
CA ILE A 10 2.02 -12.88 19.94
C ILE A 10 2.40 -14.26 20.48
N ASN A 11 2.91 -14.35 21.71
CA ASN A 11 3.28 -15.62 22.35
C ASN A 11 2.09 -16.55 22.61
N ASN A 12 0.87 -16.02 22.74
CA ASN A 12 -0.36 -16.80 22.88
C ASN A 12 -0.98 -17.21 21.52
N GLY A 13 -0.31 -16.95 20.40
CA GLY A 13 -0.82 -17.25 19.06
C GLY A 13 -1.88 -16.25 18.56
N PHE A 14 -2.02 -15.09 19.22
CA PHE A 14 -2.97 -14.06 18.81
C PHE A 14 -2.28 -13.01 17.94
N VAL A 15 -2.74 -12.85 16.71
CA VAL A 15 -2.21 -11.85 15.78
C VAL A 15 -2.65 -10.46 16.26
N PRO A 16 -1.71 -9.53 16.51
CA PRO A 16 -2.06 -8.21 17.01
C PRO A 16 -2.75 -7.39 15.92
N GLU A 17 -3.64 -6.48 16.33
CA GLU A 17 -4.51 -5.70 15.45
C GLU A 17 -3.73 -4.93 14.36
N TRP A 18 -2.53 -4.42 14.70
CA TRP A 18 -1.71 -3.66 13.75
C TRP A 18 -1.21 -4.50 12.57
N VAL A 19 -1.03 -5.82 12.72
CA VAL A 19 -0.63 -6.71 11.61
C VAL A 19 -1.78 -6.85 10.62
N MET A 20 -3.02 -6.96 11.09
CA MET A 20 -4.19 -6.98 10.23
C MET A 20 -4.36 -5.66 9.48
N LEU A 21 -4.22 -4.52 10.19
CA LEU A 21 -4.28 -3.19 9.59
C LEU A 21 -3.18 -2.98 8.54
N GLU A 22 -1.96 -3.45 8.79
CA GLU A 22 -0.85 -3.36 7.83
C GLU A 22 -1.19 -4.07 6.51
N LYS A 23 -1.74 -5.28 6.61
CA LYS A 23 -2.15 -6.08 5.46
C LYS A 23 -3.26 -5.37 4.68
N GLU A 24 -4.31 -4.92 5.36
CA GLU A 24 -5.41 -4.16 4.74
C GLU A 24 -4.91 -2.91 4.02
N ILE A 25 -4.05 -2.11 4.67
CA ILE A 25 -3.46 -0.90 4.09
C ILE A 25 -2.66 -1.25 2.82
N SER A 26 -1.89 -2.34 2.85
CA SER A 26 -1.10 -2.78 1.70
C SER A 26 -1.99 -3.21 0.53
N GLU A 27 -3.04 -3.98 0.80
CA GLU A 27 -4.00 -4.44 -0.21
C GLU A 27 -4.74 -3.26 -0.85
N GLU A 28 -5.23 -2.30 -0.05
CA GLU A 28 -5.90 -1.12 -0.56
C GLU A 28 -4.97 -0.20 -1.36
N LYS A 29 -3.72 0.01 -0.90
CA LYS A 29 -2.70 0.74 -1.67
C LYS A 29 -2.45 0.09 -3.03
N GLN A 30 -2.38 -1.24 -3.06
CA GLN A 30 -2.20 -2.00 -4.30
C GLN A 30 -3.42 -1.87 -5.22
N GLN A 31 -4.64 -1.87 -4.67
CA GLN A 31 -5.85 -1.69 -5.45
C GLN A 31 -5.89 -0.31 -6.11
N VAL A 32 -5.58 0.77 -5.38
CA VAL A 32 -5.50 2.13 -5.94
C VAL A 32 -4.47 2.19 -7.08
N ARG A 33 -3.29 1.59 -6.91
CA ARG A 33 -2.26 1.52 -7.95
C ARG A 33 -2.73 0.75 -9.19
N LYS A 34 -3.40 -0.40 -9.00
CA LYS A 34 -3.95 -1.20 -10.10
C LYS A 34 -4.99 -0.40 -10.88
N THR A 35 -5.88 0.32 -10.21
CA THR A 35 -6.86 1.19 -10.86
C THR A 35 -6.18 2.29 -11.67
N LEU A 36 -5.19 3.00 -11.10
CA LEU A 36 -4.44 4.02 -11.83
C LEU A 36 -3.73 3.46 -13.08
N LEU A 37 -3.14 2.27 -12.98
CA LEU A 37 -2.49 1.61 -14.12
C LEU A 37 -3.50 1.16 -15.17
N ALA A 38 -4.64 0.59 -14.76
CA ALA A 38 -5.70 0.17 -15.66
C ALA A 38 -6.28 1.35 -16.44
N GLU A 39 -6.49 2.49 -15.77
CA GLU A 39 -6.89 3.73 -16.43
C GLU A 39 -5.77 4.25 -17.34
N ARG A 40 -4.50 4.25 -16.90
CA ARG A 40 -3.37 4.69 -17.72
C ARG A 40 -3.24 3.92 -19.03
N VAL A 41 -3.51 2.61 -19.04
CA VAL A 41 -3.48 1.76 -20.25
C VAL A 41 -4.59 2.13 -21.25
N LYS A 42 -5.70 2.70 -20.79
CA LYS A 42 -6.78 3.16 -21.67
C LYS A 42 -6.42 4.45 -22.41
N PHE A 43 -5.51 5.24 -21.86
CA PHE A 43 -5.04 6.49 -22.47
C PHE A 43 -3.92 6.21 -23.48
N GLY A 44 -3.91 6.99 -24.56
CA GLY A 44 -2.93 6.87 -25.64
C GLY A 44 -1.51 7.34 -25.28
N PRO A 45 -0.58 7.37 -26.28
CA PRO A 45 0.72 8.01 -26.12
C PRO A 45 0.55 9.49 -25.75
N LEU A 46 1.50 10.04 -24.97
CA LEU A 46 1.55 11.47 -24.69
C LEU A 46 1.72 12.27 -26.00
N PRO A 47 1.14 13.47 -26.14
CA PRO A 47 0.35 14.23 -25.15
C PRO A 47 -1.12 13.77 -25.08
N LEU A 48 -1.69 13.79 -23.87
CA LEU A 48 -3.11 13.52 -23.64
C LEU A 48 -3.96 14.64 -24.24
N ASP A 49 -5.04 14.26 -24.91
CA ASP A 49 -6.07 15.20 -25.36
C ASP A 49 -6.75 15.89 -24.15
N LEU A 50 -7.36 17.06 -24.37
CA LEU A 50 -8.12 17.78 -23.34
C LEU A 50 -9.22 16.91 -22.71
N ASP A 51 -9.88 16.08 -23.52
CA ASP A 51 -10.93 15.17 -23.05
C ASP A 51 -10.35 14.04 -22.18
N GLU A 52 -9.18 13.50 -22.57
CA GLU A 52 -8.47 12.48 -21.82
C GLU A 52 -7.97 13.01 -20.46
N ARG A 53 -7.50 14.27 -20.43
CA ARG A 53 -7.07 14.93 -19.19
C ARG A 53 -8.23 15.13 -18.21
N GLN A 54 -9.42 15.51 -18.71
CA GLN A 54 -10.62 15.61 -17.87
C GLN A 54 -11.05 14.24 -17.31
N ARG A 55 -10.95 13.18 -18.12
CA ARG A 55 -11.24 11.81 -17.65
C ARG A 55 -10.25 11.37 -16.57
N TRP A 56 -8.96 11.67 -16.75
CA TRP A 56 -7.94 11.39 -15.75
C TRP A 56 -8.19 12.13 -14.43
N ASP A 57 -8.58 13.40 -14.49
CA ASP A 57 -8.91 14.19 -13.31
C ASP A 57 -10.12 13.60 -12.54
N ARG A 58 -11.16 13.17 -13.27
CA ARG A 58 -12.30 12.45 -12.67
C ARG A 58 -11.88 11.15 -11.98
N VAL A 59 -10.96 10.39 -12.57
CA VAL A 59 -10.40 9.17 -11.95
C VAL A 59 -9.66 9.52 -10.65
N ILE A 60 -8.85 10.59 -10.65
CA ILE A 60 -8.16 11.06 -9.44
C ILE A 60 -9.18 11.46 -8.36
N GLU A 61 -10.21 12.22 -8.71
CA GLU A 61 -11.29 12.61 -7.80
C GLU A 61 -12.00 11.39 -7.19
N GLN A 62 -12.28 10.36 -7.99
CA GLN A 62 -12.87 9.11 -7.49
C GLN A 62 -11.94 8.37 -6.52
N LEU A 63 -10.63 8.38 -6.77
CA LEU A 63 -9.62 7.76 -5.92
C LEU A 63 -9.29 8.56 -4.66
N ARG A 64 -9.72 9.82 -4.57
CA ARG A 64 -9.51 10.66 -3.38
C ARG A 64 -10.18 10.11 -2.13
N LYS A 65 -11.41 9.59 -2.25
CA LYS A 65 -12.16 8.97 -1.15
C LYS A 65 -11.46 7.71 -0.59
N PRO A 66 -11.11 6.69 -1.41
CA PRO A 66 -10.41 5.52 -0.90
C PRO A 66 -9.02 5.87 -0.36
N VAL A 67 -8.28 6.81 -0.97
CA VAL A 67 -7.00 7.27 -0.42
C VAL A 67 -7.16 7.93 0.95
N SER A 68 -8.21 8.73 1.16
CA SER A 68 -8.50 9.30 2.47
C SER A 68 -8.80 8.22 3.52
N SER A 69 -9.50 7.15 3.14
CA SER A 69 -9.75 5.99 4.00
C SER A 69 -8.44 5.28 4.38
N ILE A 70 -7.57 5.04 3.39
CA ILE A 70 -6.24 4.46 3.59
C ILE A 70 -5.42 5.32 4.56
N ASN A 71 -5.41 6.65 4.40
CA ASN A 71 -4.66 7.55 5.28
C ASN A 71 -5.17 7.50 6.71
N ARG A 72 -6.50 7.44 6.91
CA ARG A 72 -7.08 7.25 8.25
C ARG A 72 -6.70 5.91 8.88
N LYS A 73 -6.61 4.83 8.09
CA LYS A 73 -6.09 3.54 8.56
C LYS A 73 -4.60 3.62 8.90
N ILE A 74 -3.81 4.34 8.11
CA ILE A 74 -2.39 4.60 8.41
C ILE A 74 -2.24 5.36 9.73
N ASP A 75 -3.06 6.38 9.98
CA ASP A 75 -3.06 7.09 11.26
C ASP A 75 -3.36 6.14 12.42
N LYS A 76 -4.40 5.31 12.28
CA LYS A 76 -4.73 4.29 13.28
C LYS A 76 -3.55 3.33 13.51
N TYR A 77 -2.95 2.82 12.43
CA TYR A 77 -1.77 1.95 12.48
C TYR A 77 -0.60 2.63 13.23
N ASN A 78 -0.30 3.89 12.92
CA ASN A 78 0.77 4.65 13.57
C ASN A 78 0.54 4.87 15.06
N MET A 79 -0.72 4.88 15.52
CA MET A 79 -1.07 4.97 16.94
C MET A 79 -0.96 3.63 17.68
N VAL A 80 -1.24 2.50 17.01
CA VAL A 80 -1.20 1.17 17.64
C VAL A 80 0.15 0.48 17.54
N VAL A 81 1.00 0.92 16.60
CA VAL A 81 2.30 0.32 16.39
C VAL A 81 3.24 0.62 17.58
N PRO A 82 3.86 -0.42 18.18
CA PRO A 82 4.74 -0.24 19.32
C PRO A 82 6.13 0.30 18.94
N LEU A 83 6.51 0.27 17.65
CA LEU A 83 7.82 0.64 17.13
C LEU A 83 7.72 1.85 16.21
N SER A 84 8.28 3.00 16.62
CA SER A 84 8.27 4.23 15.80
C SER A 84 8.88 4.02 14.40
N SER A 85 9.89 3.16 14.27
CA SER A 85 10.53 2.83 12.98
C SER A 85 9.60 2.15 11.97
N LYS A 86 8.47 1.60 12.42
CA LYS A 86 7.49 0.94 11.55
C LYS A 86 6.35 1.88 11.13
N GLN A 87 6.30 3.10 11.67
CA GLN A 87 5.27 4.06 11.29
C GLN A 87 5.31 4.37 9.79
N GLN A 88 4.12 4.48 9.20
CA GLN A 88 3.93 4.69 7.78
C GLN A 88 3.56 6.14 7.50
N VAL A 89 4.07 6.69 6.40
CA VAL A 89 3.62 7.98 5.87
C VAL A 89 2.32 7.85 5.10
N HIS A 90 1.56 8.93 5.04
CA HIS A 90 0.33 9.02 4.26
C HIS A 90 0.57 8.70 2.79
N PHE A 91 -0.41 8.05 2.18
CA PHE A 91 -0.43 7.75 0.77
C PHE A 91 -0.79 9.02 -0.03
N GLN A 92 0.18 9.53 -0.78
CA GLN A 92 0.04 10.74 -1.59
C GLN A 92 -0.41 10.38 -3.01
N LEU A 93 -1.70 10.60 -3.30
CA LEU A 93 -2.29 10.28 -4.61
C LEU A 93 -1.62 11.04 -5.76
N ALA A 94 -1.32 12.33 -5.57
CA ALA A 94 -0.72 13.19 -6.59
C ALA A 94 0.64 12.66 -7.06
N GLN A 95 1.55 12.36 -6.13
CA GLN A 95 2.86 11.81 -6.50
C GLN A 95 2.76 10.46 -7.21
N VAL A 96 1.78 9.63 -6.82
CA VAL A 96 1.60 8.31 -7.44
C VAL A 96 0.99 8.45 -8.84
N SER A 97 0.01 9.34 -9.04
CA SER A 97 -0.59 9.57 -10.35
C SER A 97 0.41 10.16 -11.34
N GLU A 98 1.24 11.12 -10.92
CA GLU A 98 2.32 11.68 -11.74
C GLU A 98 3.35 10.62 -12.12
N LYS A 99 3.77 9.77 -11.17
CA LYS A 99 4.66 8.65 -11.46
C LYS A 99 4.06 7.67 -12.48
N VAL A 100 2.77 7.37 -12.37
CA VAL A 100 2.06 6.48 -13.31
C VAL A 100 1.94 7.11 -14.70
N LEU A 101 1.73 8.42 -14.78
CA LEU A 101 1.68 9.14 -16.06
C LEU A 101 3.04 9.16 -16.77
N ASN A 102 4.12 9.42 -16.01
CA ASN A 102 5.48 9.51 -16.54
C ASN A 102 6.12 8.14 -16.84
N THR A 103 5.57 7.06 -16.30
CA THR A 103 6.04 5.71 -16.63
C THR A 103 5.58 5.35 -18.04
N PRO A 104 6.49 5.09 -19.00
CA PRO A 104 6.09 4.64 -20.32
C PRO A 104 5.36 3.30 -20.19
N VAL A 105 4.15 3.23 -20.74
CA VAL A 105 3.38 1.98 -20.82
C VAL A 105 4.11 1.06 -21.80
N GLU A 106 4.97 0.21 -21.27
CA GLU A 106 5.45 -0.98 -21.97
C GLU A 106 4.21 -1.84 -22.29
N LYS A 107 3.74 -1.83 -23.54
CA LYS A 107 2.76 -2.81 -24.02
C LYS A 107 3.44 -4.19 -23.98
N LYS A 108 3.35 -4.88 -22.84
CA LYS A 108 3.72 -6.29 -22.74
C LYS A 108 2.50 -7.13 -22.40
N GLY A 109 2.21 -8.04 -23.31
CA GLY A 109 1.21 -9.08 -23.17
C GLY A 109 1.45 -9.98 -21.96
N LYS A 110 0.46 -10.85 -21.74
CA LYS A 110 0.40 -11.96 -20.79
C LYS A 110 1.70 -12.30 -20.04
N SER A 111 1.51 -12.40 -18.71
CA SER A 111 2.27 -13.19 -17.73
C SER A 111 3.75 -12.86 -17.53
N LYS A 112 4.04 -12.20 -16.40
CA LYS A 112 4.95 -12.76 -15.37
C LYS A 112 4.40 -12.39 -13.99
N GLY A 113 4.13 -13.42 -13.19
CA GLY A 113 3.69 -13.27 -11.81
C GLY A 113 4.67 -12.40 -11.04
N PHE A 114 4.11 -11.47 -10.25
CA PHE A 114 4.88 -10.83 -9.19
C PHE A 114 5.33 -11.96 -8.28
N THR A 115 6.63 -12.23 -8.28
CA THR A 115 7.26 -13.28 -7.49
C THR A 115 6.85 -13.08 -6.04
N GLN A 116 5.96 -13.94 -5.56
CA GLN A 116 5.89 -14.31 -4.16
C GLN A 116 7.21 -15.02 -3.86
N LYS A 117 8.26 -14.26 -3.54
CA LYS A 117 9.44 -14.83 -2.93
C LYS A 117 9.24 -14.74 -1.42
N ALA A 118 8.93 -15.90 -0.86
CA ALA A 118 9.08 -16.28 0.54
C ALA A 118 8.28 -15.49 1.57
N ALA A 119 6.96 -15.71 1.58
CA ALA A 119 6.20 -15.79 2.82
C ALA A 119 6.58 -17.08 3.57
N THR A 120 7.83 -17.16 4.04
CA THR A 120 8.30 -18.13 5.04
C THR A 120 9.54 -17.64 5.82
N ASP A 121 10.01 -16.40 5.60
CA ASP A 121 11.17 -15.85 6.31
C ASP A 121 10.84 -14.61 7.19
N CYS A 122 9.74 -13.91 6.92
CA CYS A 122 9.47 -12.64 7.61
C CYS A 122 8.86 -12.78 9.02
N GLU A 123 8.15 -13.88 9.30
CA GLU A 123 7.73 -14.19 10.68
C GLU A 123 8.93 -14.55 11.56
N LYS A 124 9.92 -15.25 11.01
CA LYS A 124 11.16 -15.58 11.73
C LYS A 124 12.00 -14.32 11.97
N GLY A 125 12.09 -13.39 11.03
CA GLY A 125 12.84 -12.14 11.20
C GLY A 125 12.23 -11.19 12.24
N LEU A 126 10.90 -11.04 12.25
CA LEU A 126 10.22 -10.17 13.22
C LEU A 126 10.19 -10.78 14.62
N LEU A 127 10.04 -12.10 14.75
CA LEU A 127 10.13 -12.80 16.03
C LEU A 127 11.57 -12.88 16.54
N ALA A 128 12.56 -13.09 15.66
CA ALA A 128 13.97 -13.13 16.03
C ALA A 128 14.47 -11.77 16.55
N LEU A 129 14.05 -10.66 15.95
CA LEU A 129 14.44 -9.33 16.39
C LEU A 129 13.78 -8.89 17.71
N LEU A 130 12.67 -9.53 18.09
CA LEU A 130 11.98 -9.32 19.36
C LEU A 130 12.46 -10.24 20.50
N LEU A 131 13.27 -11.27 20.18
CA LEU A 131 13.82 -12.22 21.14
C LEU A 131 15.30 -11.95 21.48
N GLU A 132 15.99 -11.11 20.70
CA GLU A 132 17.39 -10.75 20.92
C GLU A 132 17.50 -9.52 21.84
N LYS A 133 17.08 -9.67 23.11
CA LYS A 133 17.57 -8.98 24.32
C LYS A 133 16.89 -9.50 25.58
#